data_AF-A0A2V8QD00-F1
#
_entry.id   AF-A0A2V8QD00-F1
#
_cell.length_a   1.000
_cell.length_b   1.000
_cell.length_c   1.000
_cell.angle_alpha   90.00
_cell.angle_beta   90.00
_cell.angle_gamma   90.00
#
_symmetry.space_group_name_H-M   'P 1'
#
loop_
_entity.id
_entity.type
_entity.pdbx_description
1 polymer ?
#
loop_
_entity_poly.entity_id
_entity_poly.type
_entity_poly.pdbx_seq_one_letter_code
_entity_poly.pdbx_strand_id
1 'polypeptide(L)'
;YEKAVGLSPNDYRFWVALGKAREQAGDSAGGEQALRRAVALAPSYANPRWHLGNLLLRTGRYEEAFAELRTASEADPDNLRSQMFNLVWEVNSTDFESLIKGVGSKSDSRAQFALYLLGQNRIDEGIRVWNSLNADEKKGNKPTGDLILSFLITHLRFHDALNLWNDLVPDASHRVEEGKITDGGFESQIPYTPDFAFAWQVKSVGQMEIGIDPEISHSGSRSLRLVFQVRSQLDAIQAAQIVPVAKDTDYELECYVKTNKLSSGGPPIIQIVDLNSGAVLASSDPTSGDTDWTRIGLSFKASDKTEAIAIRISRAACEDAKICPIFGTIWYDDFSLKRRN
;
A
#
# COMPACT_ATOMS: atom_id res chain seq x y z
N TYR A 1 26.08 -13.80 -41.30
CA TYR A 1 25.43 -12.47 -41.22
C TYR A 1 26.15 -11.36 -41.98
N GLU A 2 27.48 -11.43 -42.19
CA GLU A 2 28.22 -10.41 -42.95
C GLU A 2 27.69 -10.20 -44.38
N LYS A 3 27.44 -11.29 -45.11
CA LYS A 3 26.76 -11.22 -46.43
C LYS A 3 25.37 -10.59 -46.34
N ALA A 4 24.62 -10.84 -45.26
CA ALA A 4 23.27 -10.30 -45.09
C ALA A 4 23.30 -8.78 -44.88
N VAL A 5 24.21 -8.26 -44.05
CA VAL A 5 24.36 -6.80 -43.88
C VAL A 5 24.95 -6.13 -45.13
N GLY A 6 25.74 -6.85 -45.94
CA GLY A 6 26.19 -6.35 -47.24
C GLY A 6 25.06 -6.23 -48.27
N LEU A 7 24.13 -7.20 -48.28
CA LEU A 7 22.96 -7.20 -49.17
C LEU A 7 21.83 -6.28 -48.69
N SER A 8 21.74 -5.99 -47.40
CA SER A 8 20.68 -5.17 -46.80
C SER A 8 21.25 -4.29 -45.67
N PRO A 9 22.07 -3.28 -46.01
CA PRO A 9 22.84 -2.49 -45.04
C PRO A 9 22.00 -1.57 -44.16
N ASN A 10 20.72 -1.38 -44.49
CA ASN A 10 19.80 -0.52 -43.74
C ASN A 10 18.77 -1.32 -42.92
N ASP A 11 18.78 -2.66 -42.97
CA ASP A 11 17.94 -3.48 -42.11
C ASP A 11 18.65 -3.74 -40.77
N TYR A 12 18.21 -3.06 -39.72
CA TYR A 12 18.82 -3.17 -38.39
C TYR A 12 18.81 -4.60 -37.85
N ARG A 13 17.87 -5.46 -38.26
CA ARG A 13 17.71 -6.82 -37.74
C ARG A 13 18.91 -7.69 -38.10
N PHE A 14 19.47 -7.52 -39.29
CA PHE A 14 20.69 -8.22 -39.71
C PHE A 14 21.92 -7.73 -38.96
N TRP A 15 21.97 -6.44 -38.62
CA TRP A 15 23.03 -5.88 -37.78
C TRP A 15 22.95 -6.40 -36.34
N VAL A 16 21.76 -6.52 -35.76
CA VAL A 16 21.57 -7.17 -34.45
C VAL A 16 22.04 -8.63 -34.50
N ALA A 17 21.62 -9.37 -35.53
CA ALA A 17 22.00 -10.77 -35.66
C ALA A 17 23.51 -10.97 -35.86
N LEU A 18 24.15 -10.08 -36.64
CA LEU A 18 25.61 -10.05 -36.77
C LEU A 18 26.29 -9.77 -35.42
N GLY A 19 25.79 -8.78 -34.68
CA GLY A 19 26.31 -8.41 -33.37
C GLY A 19 26.29 -9.57 -32.37
N LYS A 20 25.14 -10.23 -32.24
CA LYS A 20 24.97 -11.41 -31.39
C LYS A 20 25.88 -12.57 -31.81
N ALA A 21 26.01 -12.83 -33.11
CA ALA A 21 26.84 -13.91 -33.61
C ALA A 21 28.34 -13.66 -33.38
N ARG A 22 28.80 -12.41 -33.54
CA ARG A 22 30.19 -12.03 -33.24
C ARG A 22 30.51 -12.13 -31.77
N GLU A 23 29.59 -11.68 -30.91
CA GLU A 23 29.72 -11.86 -29.46
C GLU A 23 29.84 -13.34 -29.08
N GLN A 24 28.97 -14.20 -29.61
CA GLN A 24 29.03 -15.65 -29.38
C GLN A 24 30.34 -16.29 -29.89
N ALA A 25 30.95 -15.69 -30.90
CA ALA A 25 32.25 -16.09 -31.44
C ALA A 25 33.45 -15.51 -30.66
N GLY A 26 33.21 -14.75 -29.57
CA GLY A 26 34.26 -14.11 -28.77
C GLY A 26 34.76 -12.77 -29.30
N ASP A 27 34.24 -12.29 -30.43
CA ASP A 27 34.53 -10.97 -30.99
C ASP A 27 33.58 -9.91 -30.42
N SER A 28 33.77 -9.57 -29.13
CA SER A 28 32.95 -8.56 -28.46
C SER A 28 33.06 -7.18 -29.11
N ALA A 29 34.22 -6.81 -29.65
CA ALA A 29 34.44 -5.51 -30.30
C ALA A 29 33.68 -5.40 -31.62
N GLY A 30 33.77 -6.42 -32.49
CA GLY A 30 33.01 -6.46 -33.72
C GLY A 30 31.52 -6.66 -33.49
N GLY A 31 31.14 -7.35 -32.40
CA GLY A 31 29.76 -7.47 -31.94
C GLY A 31 29.15 -6.11 -31.57
N GLU A 32 29.88 -5.32 -30.78
CA GLU A 32 29.46 -3.97 -30.40
C GLU A 32 29.33 -3.04 -31.61
N GLN A 33 30.29 -3.06 -32.53
CA GLN A 33 30.23 -2.23 -33.73
C GLN A 33 28.96 -2.50 -34.53
N ALA A 34 28.59 -3.78 -34.69
CA ALA A 34 27.36 -4.18 -35.36
C ALA A 34 26.10 -3.73 -34.60
N LEU A 35 26.09 -3.85 -33.27
CA LEU A 35 24.95 -3.41 -32.44
C LEU A 35 24.78 -1.89 -32.42
N ARG A 36 25.88 -1.11 -32.36
CA ARG A 36 25.81 0.35 -32.50
C ARG A 36 25.28 0.76 -33.87
N ARG A 37 25.64 0.04 -34.94
CA ARG A 37 25.05 0.26 -36.27
C ARG A 37 23.55 -0.04 -36.28
N ALA A 38 23.11 -1.10 -35.61
CA ALA A 38 21.69 -1.43 -35.48
C ALA A 38 20.92 -0.33 -34.71
N VAL A 39 21.46 0.19 -33.61
CA VAL A 39 20.87 1.30 -32.84
C VAL A 39 20.77 2.56 -33.71
N ALA A 40 21.79 2.88 -34.51
CA ALA A 40 21.76 4.03 -35.41
C ALA A 40 20.68 3.91 -36.51
N LEU A 41 20.39 2.70 -36.98
CA LEU A 41 19.36 2.44 -38.00
C LEU A 41 17.94 2.43 -37.42
N ALA A 42 17.79 2.10 -36.14
CA ALA A 42 16.50 1.96 -35.47
C ALA A 42 16.52 2.57 -34.05
N PRO A 43 16.70 3.90 -33.92
CA PRO A 43 16.96 4.54 -32.64
C PRO A 43 15.79 4.47 -31.64
N SER A 44 14.56 4.27 -32.12
CA SER A 44 13.34 4.12 -31.32
C SER A 44 13.00 2.67 -30.97
N TYR A 45 13.74 1.69 -31.49
CA TYR A 45 13.44 0.27 -31.26
C TYR A 45 14.19 -0.23 -30.02
N ALA A 46 13.47 -0.94 -29.15
CA ALA A 46 14.04 -1.50 -27.93
C ALA A 46 15.10 -2.58 -28.20
N ASN A 47 14.87 -3.43 -29.22
CA ASN A 47 15.66 -4.65 -29.41
C ASN A 47 17.17 -4.41 -29.66
N PRO A 48 17.62 -3.49 -30.54
CA PRO A 48 19.04 -3.21 -30.71
C PRO A 48 19.71 -2.70 -29.43
N ARG A 49 19.03 -1.80 -28.71
CA ARG A 49 19.53 -1.20 -27.46
C ARG A 49 19.63 -2.24 -26.35
N TRP A 50 18.64 -3.11 -26.23
CA TRP A 50 18.67 -4.23 -25.28
C TRP A 50 19.90 -5.12 -25.50
N HIS A 51 20.17 -5.49 -26.75
CA HIS A 51 21.35 -6.32 -27.06
C HIS A 51 22.66 -5.57 -26.85
N LEU A 52 22.75 -4.29 -27.22
CA LEU A 52 23.93 -3.47 -26.96
C LEU A 52 24.20 -3.34 -25.46
N GLY A 53 23.19 -3.00 -24.66
CA GLY A 53 23.29 -2.88 -23.21
C GLY A 53 23.75 -4.18 -22.54
N ASN A 54 23.22 -5.33 -22.95
CA ASN A 54 23.64 -6.63 -22.43
C ASN A 54 25.10 -6.97 -22.77
N LEU A 55 25.57 -6.68 -23.98
CA LEU A 55 26.98 -6.85 -24.36
C LEU A 55 27.88 -5.92 -23.54
N LEU A 56 27.44 -4.67 -23.31
CA LEU A 56 28.16 -3.70 -22.49
C LEU A 56 28.26 -4.17 -21.02
N LEU A 57 27.19 -4.75 -20.45
CA LEU A 57 27.24 -5.36 -19.11
C LEU A 57 28.28 -6.48 -19.03
N ARG A 58 28.27 -7.41 -19.99
CA ARG A 58 29.21 -8.55 -20.04
C ARG A 58 30.67 -8.11 -20.21
N THR A 59 30.88 -6.92 -20.78
CA THR A 59 32.21 -6.32 -20.96
C THR A 59 32.59 -5.32 -19.86
N GLY A 60 31.81 -5.24 -18.78
CA GLY A 60 32.11 -4.41 -17.59
C GLY A 60 31.85 -2.90 -17.77
N ARG A 61 31.21 -2.47 -18.86
CA ARG A 61 30.91 -1.06 -19.15
C ARG A 61 29.52 -0.68 -18.64
N TYR A 62 29.36 -0.72 -17.32
CA TYR A 62 28.05 -0.63 -16.66
C TYR A 62 27.31 0.69 -16.94
N GLU A 63 28.01 1.82 -17.00
CA GLU A 63 27.37 3.12 -17.22
C GLU A 63 26.73 3.22 -18.62
N GLU A 64 27.49 2.87 -19.67
CA GLU A 64 26.95 2.81 -21.03
C GLU A 64 25.87 1.74 -21.16
N ALA A 65 26.05 0.60 -20.48
CA ALA A 65 25.10 -0.50 -20.51
C ALA A 65 23.72 -0.08 -19.98
N PHE A 66 23.68 0.51 -18.77
CA PHE A 66 22.41 0.93 -18.19
C PHE A 66 21.79 2.11 -18.93
N ALA A 67 22.58 2.96 -19.60
CA ALA A 67 22.02 3.95 -20.51
C ALA A 67 21.20 3.31 -21.64
N GLU A 68 21.76 2.30 -22.32
CA GLU A 68 21.06 1.60 -23.41
C GLU A 68 19.88 0.76 -22.91
N LEU A 69 20.05 0.05 -21.78
CA LEU A 69 18.99 -0.76 -21.18
C LEU A 69 17.80 0.07 -20.70
N ARG A 70 18.04 1.26 -20.12
CA ARG A 70 16.98 2.18 -19.76
C ARG A 70 16.17 2.59 -20.98
N THR A 71 16.82 3.09 -22.04
CA THR A 71 16.11 3.48 -23.27
C THR A 71 15.38 2.29 -23.91
N ALA A 72 15.94 1.08 -23.86
CA ALA A 72 15.24 -0.12 -24.31
C ALA A 72 13.96 -0.39 -23.50
N SER A 73 14.03 -0.30 -22.17
CA SER A 73 12.90 -0.51 -21.26
C SER A 73 11.84 0.60 -21.29
N GLU A 74 12.20 1.78 -21.77
CA GLU A 74 11.25 2.86 -22.03
C GLU A 74 10.46 2.61 -23.33
N ALA A 75 11.10 2.03 -24.34
CA ALA A 75 10.49 1.69 -25.61
C ALA A 75 9.62 0.42 -25.55
N ASP A 76 9.91 -0.50 -24.62
CA ASP A 76 9.12 -1.71 -24.38
C ASP A 76 9.00 -2.02 -22.87
N PRO A 77 8.17 -1.25 -22.14
CA PRO A 77 8.03 -1.38 -20.69
C PRO A 77 7.57 -2.77 -20.23
N ASP A 78 6.59 -3.33 -20.93
CA ASP A 78 5.89 -4.55 -20.52
C ASP A 78 6.81 -5.77 -20.54
N ASN A 79 7.78 -5.79 -21.48
CA ASN A 79 8.70 -6.92 -21.61
C ASN A 79 10.05 -6.68 -20.94
N LEU A 80 10.57 -5.45 -20.95
CA LEU A 80 11.98 -5.20 -20.61
C LEU A 80 12.20 -4.49 -19.26
N ARG A 81 11.21 -3.80 -18.70
CA ARG A 81 11.42 -2.99 -17.49
C ARG A 81 11.81 -3.81 -16.28
N SER A 82 11.06 -4.87 -15.98
CA SER A 82 11.39 -5.78 -14.87
C SER A 82 12.73 -6.48 -15.06
N GLN A 83 13.10 -6.81 -16.30
CA GLN A 83 14.41 -7.41 -16.60
C GLN A 83 15.54 -6.38 -16.39
N MET A 84 15.36 -5.13 -16.82
CA MET A 84 16.30 -4.05 -16.58
C MET A 84 16.48 -3.81 -15.08
N PHE A 85 15.39 -3.75 -14.31
CA PHE A 85 15.43 -3.62 -12.85
C PHE A 85 16.18 -4.75 -12.17
N ASN A 86 15.97 -6.00 -12.61
CA ASN A 86 16.74 -7.14 -12.10
C ASN A 86 18.24 -6.96 -12.36
N LEU A 87 18.63 -6.58 -13.59
CA LEU A 87 20.04 -6.36 -13.94
C LEU A 87 20.67 -5.21 -13.14
N VAL A 88 19.94 -4.11 -12.93
CA VAL A 88 20.41 -3.00 -12.08
C VAL A 88 20.66 -3.48 -10.66
N TRP A 89 19.75 -4.29 -10.10
CA TRP A 89 19.91 -4.85 -8.77
C TRP A 89 21.11 -5.82 -8.69
N GLU A 90 21.22 -6.79 -9.60
CA GLU A 90 22.28 -7.79 -9.60
C GLU A 90 23.67 -7.16 -9.63
N VAL A 91 23.83 -6.07 -10.38
CA VAL A 91 25.12 -5.38 -10.52
C VAL A 91 25.40 -4.41 -9.38
N ASN A 92 24.37 -3.71 -8.85
CA ASN A 92 24.56 -2.54 -7.99
C ASN A 92 23.97 -2.68 -6.57
N SER A 93 23.44 -3.83 -6.17
CA SER A 93 22.73 -3.99 -4.88
C SER A 93 23.52 -3.56 -3.63
N THR A 94 24.86 -3.57 -3.68
CA THR A 94 25.71 -3.16 -2.56
C THR A 94 25.93 -1.64 -2.47
N ASP A 95 25.67 -0.88 -3.54
CA ASP A 95 25.86 0.56 -3.58
C ASP A 95 24.58 1.27 -4.06
N PHE A 96 23.94 1.98 -3.13
CA PHE A 96 22.67 2.64 -3.37
C PHE A 96 22.77 3.73 -4.45
N GLU A 97 23.88 4.47 -4.50
CA GLU A 97 24.07 5.52 -5.51
C GLU A 97 24.18 4.92 -6.91
N SER A 98 24.98 3.86 -7.09
CA SER A 98 25.06 3.14 -8.36
C SER A 98 23.73 2.50 -8.76
N LEU A 99 22.95 1.99 -7.79
CA LEU A 99 21.63 1.43 -8.02
C LEU A 99 20.65 2.49 -8.53
N ILE A 100 20.60 3.67 -7.90
CA ILE A 100 19.77 4.80 -8.38
C ILE A 100 20.26 5.31 -9.74
N LYS A 101 21.58 5.42 -9.95
CA LYS A 101 22.16 5.80 -11.24
C LYS A 101 21.82 4.80 -12.35
N GLY A 102 21.76 3.50 -12.02
CA GLY A 102 21.38 2.41 -12.92
C GLY A 102 19.93 2.55 -13.40
N VAL A 103 18.99 2.77 -12.47
CA VAL A 103 17.56 3.01 -12.77
C VAL A 103 17.33 4.31 -13.54
N GLY A 104 18.12 5.34 -13.25
CA GLY A 104 18.05 6.65 -13.90
C GLY A 104 17.31 7.70 -13.06
N SER A 105 17.30 8.95 -13.56
CA SER A 105 16.81 10.12 -12.83
C SER A 105 15.30 10.30 -12.82
N LYS A 106 14.59 9.67 -13.77
CA LYS A 106 13.12 9.77 -13.88
C LYS A 106 12.45 9.25 -12.61
N SER A 107 11.58 10.07 -12.02
CA SER A 107 10.88 9.73 -10.78
C SER A 107 9.93 8.54 -10.97
N ASP A 108 9.27 8.42 -12.14
CA ASP A 108 8.42 7.28 -12.48
C ASP A 108 9.19 5.95 -12.46
N SER A 109 10.41 5.96 -12.98
CA SER A 109 11.25 4.77 -13.06
C SER A 109 11.75 4.35 -11.68
N ARG A 110 12.12 5.33 -10.83
CA ARG A 110 12.49 5.09 -9.43
C ARG A 110 11.30 4.59 -8.60
N ALA A 111 10.11 5.18 -8.76
CA ALA A 111 8.89 4.73 -8.09
C ALA A 111 8.51 3.28 -8.48
N GLN A 112 8.56 2.96 -9.77
CA GLN A 112 8.28 1.61 -10.24
C GLN A 112 9.36 0.61 -9.82
N PHE A 113 10.63 1.05 -9.70
CA PHE A 113 11.68 0.21 -9.16
C PHE A 113 11.47 -0.09 -7.67
N ALA A 114 11.04 0.90 -6.89
CA ALA A 114 10.64 0.68 -5.49
C ALA A 114 9.55 -0.39 -5.40
N LEU A 115 8.47 -0.27 -6.18
CA LEU A 115 7.39 -1.26 -6.22
C LEU A 115 7.89 -2.64 -6.69
N TYR A 116 8.79 -2.69 -7.68
CA TYR A 116 9.41 -3.94 -8.13
C TYR A 116 10.19 -4.63 -7.00
N LEU A 117 10.99 -3.89 -6.22
CA LEU A 117 11.73 -4.44 -5.09
C LEU A 117 10.81 -4.99 -4.01
N LEU A 118 9.72 -4.30 -3.69
CA LEU A 118 8.67 -4.80 -2.79
C LEU A 118 8.11 -6.14 -3.28
N GLY A 119 7.78 -6.24 -4.58
CA GLY A 119 7.33 -7.49 -5.19
C GLY A 119 8.34 -8.63 -5.16
N GLN A 120 9.63 -8.34 -4.98
CA GLN A 120 10.71 -9.31 -4.75
C GLN A 120 10.98 -9.58 -3.26
N ASN A 121 10.08 -9.16 -2.37
CA ASN A 121 10.22 -9.24 -0.90
C ASN A 121 11.45 -8.48 -0.34
N ARG A 122 11.93 -7.46 -1.06
CA ARG A 122 13.01 -6.55 -0.66
C ARG A 122 12.42 -5.24 -0.16
N ILE A 123 11.69 -5.36 0.95
CA ILE A 123 10.78 -4.32 1.43
C ILE A 123 11.55 -3.06 1.84
N ASP A 124 12.62 -3.21 2.63
CA ASP A 124 13.39 -2.08 3.15
C ASP A 124 14.11 -1.31 2.03
N GLU A 125 14.63 -2.03 1.03
CA GLU A 125 15.30 -1.40 -0.11
C GLU A 125 14.31 -0.70 -1.03
N GLY A 126 13.13 -1.28 -1.26
CA GLY A 126 12.10 -0.59 -2.03
C GLY A 126 11.57 0.66 -1.32
N ILE A 127 11.36 0.61 0.00
CA ILE A 127 11.03 1.81 0.80
C ILE A 127 12.15 2.85 0.69
N ARG A 128 13.42 2.43 0.78
CA ARG A 128 14.57 3.34 0.64
C ARG A 128 14.60 4.02 -0.73
N VAL A 129 14.31 3.27 -1.82
CA VAL A 129 14.20 3.85 -3.16
C VAL A 129 13.03 4.85 -3.24
N TRP A 130 11.85 4.49 -2.72
CA TRP A 130 10.71 5.41 -2.67
C TRP A 130 11.04 6.70 -1.90
N ASN A 131 11.75 6.58 -0.79
CA ASN A 131 12.17 7.70 0.04
C ASN A 131 13.30 8.55 -0.57
N SER A 132 13.91 8.12 -1.67
CA SER A 132 14.81 8.97 -2.46
C SER A 132 14.08 9.99 -3.33
N LEU A 133 12.76 9.85 -3.50
CA LEU A 133 11.91 10.80 -4.20
C LEU A 133 11.59 12.00 -3.29
N ASN A 134 11.62 13.20 -3.84
CA ASN A 134 11.15 14.38 -3.14
C ASN A 134 9.61 14.44 -3.07
N ALA A 135 9.06 15.39 -2.32
CA ALA A 135 7.61 15.49 -2.09
C ALA A 135 6.78 15.63 -3.37
N ASP A 136 7.24 16.44 -4.34
CA ASP A 136 6.51 16.64 -5.60
C ASP A 136 6.61 15.41 -6.51
N GLU A 137 7.77 14.75 -6.52
CA GLU A 137 7.95 13.48 -7.22
C GLU A 137 7.06 12.37 -6.65
N LYS A 138 6.93 12.26 -5.32
CA LYS A 138 6.03 11.31 -4.65
C LYS A 138 4.57 11.58 -5.03
N LYS A 139 4.12 12.84 -4.98
CA LYS A 139 2.77 13.26 -5.42
C LYS A 139 2.52 12.94 -6.89
N GLY A 140 3.48 13.22 -7.76
CA GLY A 140 3.40 12.90 -9.19
C GLY A 140 3.30 11.40 -9.48
N ASN A 141 3.73 10.55 -8.55
CA ASN A 141 3.68 9.09 -8.65
C ASN A 141 2.65 8.46 -7.71
N LYS A 142 1.59 9.20 -7.33
CA LYS A 142 0.54 8.72 -6.42
C LYS A 142 0.00 7.32 -6.75
N PRO A 143 -0.32 6.94 -8.00
CA PRO A 143 -0.83 5.60 -8.29
C PRO A 143 0.15 4.47 -7.90
N THR A 144 1.46 4.70 -8.04
CA THR A 144 2.47 3.74 -7.58
C THR A 144 2.60 3.76 -6.06
N GLY A 145 2.53 4.95 -5.46
CA GLY A 145 2.49 5.11 -4.02
C GLY A 145 1.32 4.37 -3.35
N ASP A 146 0.12 4.43 -3.94
CA ASP A 146 -1.06 3.72 -3.44
C ASP A 146 -0.87 2.18 -3.47
N LEU A 147 -0.19 1.65 -4.49
CA LEU A 147 0.17 0.23 -4.56
C LEU A 147 1.19 -0.15 -3.48
N ILE A 148 2.20 0.70 -3.25
CA ILE A 148 3.19 0.47 -2.18
C ILE A 148 2.52 0.54 -0.81
N LEU A 149 1.62 1.51 -0.58
CA LEU A 149 0.83 1.61 0.65
C LEU A 149 0.07 0.31 0.94
N SER A 150 -0.67 -0.20 -0.04
CA SER A 150 -1.43 -1.44 0.08
C SER A 150 -0.52 -2.65 0.37
N PHE A 151 0.63 -2.72 -0.30
CA PHE A 151 1.64 -3.74 -0.02
C PHE A 151 2.15 -3.66 1.44
N LEU A 152 2.48 -2.48 1.93
CA LEU A 152 2.99 -2.30 3.30
C LEU A 152 1.97 -2.70 4.37
N ILE A 153 0.70 -2.35 4.18
CA ILE A 153 -0.39 -2.74 5.09
C ILE A 153 -0.56 -4.26 5.13
N THR A 154 -0.57 -4.91 3.96
CA THR A 154 -0.71 -6.38 3.87
C THR A 154 0.49 -7.14 4.44
N HIS A 155 1.67 -6.51 4.47
CA HIS A 155 2.89 -7.06 5.09
C HIS A 155 3.12 -6.55 6.52
N LEU A 156 2.10 -5.93 7.14
CA LEU A 156 2.12 -5.47 8.53
C LEU A 156 3.19 -4.40 8.85
N ARG A 157 3.64 -3.65 7.83
CA ARG A 157 4.60 -2.54 7.92
C ARG A 157 3.89 -1.21 8.14
N PHE A 158 3.15 -1.09 9.24
CA PHE A 158 2.21 0.01 9.46
C PHE A 158 2.87 1.38 9.64
N HIS A 159 4.05 1.47 10.27
CA HIS A 159 4.78 2.73 10.42
C HIS A 159 5.30 3.26 9.07
N ASP A 160 5.81 2.36 8.20
CA ASP A 160 6.21 2.74 6.85
C ASP A 160 5.01 3.16 6.00
N ALA A 161 3.89 2.46 6.13
CA ALA A 161 2.63 2.81 5.50
C ALA A 161 2.13 4.20 5.96
N LEU A 162 2.22 4.50 7.26
CA LEU A 162 1.87 5.81 7.83
C LEU A 162 2.72 6.94 7.25
N ASN A 163 4.04 6.73 7.17
CA ASN A 163 4.96 7.72 6.60
C ASN A 163 4.63 8.00 5.13
N LEU A 164 4.46 6.93 4.34
CA LEU A 164 4.12 7.04 2.93
C LEU A 164 2.74 7.69 2.72
N TRP A 165 1.75 7.34 3.54
CA TRP A 165 0.44 7.99 3.54
C TRP A 165 0.57 9.50 3.70
N ASN A 166 1.29 9.94 4.73
CA ASN A 166 1.50 11.36 5.04
C ASN A 166 2.29 12.12 3.96
N ASP A 167 3.11 11.42 3.19
CA ASP A 167 3.81 11.98 2.02
C ASP A 167 2.88 12.18 0.81
N LEU A 168 1.89 11.30 0.63
CA LEU A 168 0.98 11.31 -0.51
C LEU A 168 -0.25 12.19 -0.30
N VAL A 169 -0.66 12.38 0.95
CA VAL A 169 -1.85 13.16 1.27
C VAL A 169 -1.61 14.66 1.00
N PRO A 170 -2.46 15.31 0.17
CA PRO A 170 -2.30 16.72 -0.16
C PRO A 170 -2.74 17.67 0.95
N ASP A 171 -3.72 17.28 1.76
CA ASP A 171 -4.27 18.09 2.85
C ASP A 171 -3.70 17.64 4.21
N ALA A 172 -3.07 18.56 4.92
CA ALA A 172 -2.53 18.31 6.25
C ALA A 172 -3.59 17.81 7.24
N SER A 173 -4.87 18.14 7.04
CA SER A 173 -5.99 17.68 7.89
C SER A 173 -6.22 16.16 7.80
N HIS A 174 -5.81 15.52 6.72
CA HIS A 174 -5.94 14.06 6.52
C HIS A 174 -4.66 13.30 6.87
N ARG A 175 -3.67 13.97 7.48
CA ARG A 175 -2.48 13.30 8.00
C ARG A 175 -2.84 12.45 9.21
N VAL A 176 -2.16 11.32 9.31
CA VAL A 176 -2.35 10.33 10.36
C VAL A 176 -1.16 10.42 11.31
N GLU A 177 -1.44 10.27 12.59
CA GLU A 177 -0.43 10.31 13.64
C GLU A 177 -0.45 8.99 14.43
N GLU A 178 0.73 8.56 14.86
CA GLU A 178 0.88 7.37 15.71
C GLU A 178 0.13 7.55 17.04
N GLY A 179 -0.74 6.59 17.35
CA GLY A 179 -1.53 6.57 18.58
C GLY A 179 -2.70 7.55 18.59
N LYS A 180 -3.16 8.00 17.42
CA LYS A 180 -4.37 8.84 17.28
C LYS A 180 -5.37 8.23 16.30
N ILE A 181 -6.65 8.38 16.64
CA ILE A 181 -7.77 8.01 15.77
C ILE A 181 -8.01 9.16 14.79
N THR A 182 -8.14 8.83 13.51
CA THR A 182 -8.49 9.81 12.47
C THR A 182 -10.01 9.95 12.42
N ASP A 183 -10.49 11.18 12.52
CA ASP A 183 -11.92 11.52 12.40
C ASP A 183 -12.84 10.68 13.31
N GLY A 184 -12.49 10.60 14.60
CA GLY A 184 -13.26 9.83 15.58
C GLY A 184 -14.67 10.34 15.85
N GLY A 185 -14.98 11.59 15.50
CA GLY A 185 -16.32 12.19 15.55
C GLY A 185 -17.07 12.15 14.21
N PHE A 186 -16.49 11.56 13.17
CA PHE A 186 -17.12 11.43 11.84
C PHE A 186 -17.54 12.75 11.17
N GLU A 187 -16.84 13.84 11.50
CA GLU A 187 -17.15 15.19 11.02
C GLU A 187 -16.52 15.47 9.66
N SER A 188 -15.47 14.75 9.29
CA SER A 188 -14.75 15.01 8.04
C SER A 188 -15.55 14.60 6.80
N GLN A 189 -15.23 15.22 5.67
CA GLN A 189 -15.83 14.90 4.36
C GLN A 189 -15.05 13.79 3.63
N ILE A 190 -14.23 13.00 4.33
CA ILE A 190 -13.48 11.91 3.71
C ILE A 190 -14.38 10.71 3.40
N PRO A 191 -14.10 9.96 2.33
CA PRO A 191 -14.78 8.71 2.06
C PRO A 191 -14.47 7.66 3.14
N TYR A 192 -15.50 7.07 3.73
CA TYR A 192 -15.38 5.93 4.65
C TYR A 192 -15.36 4.60 3.89
N THR A 193 -14.40 4.44 2.98
CA THR A 193 -14.30 3.26 2.10
C THR A 193 -13.07 2.42 2.44
N PRO A 194 -13.07 1.11 2.09
CA PRO A 194 -11.92 0.23 2.33
C PRO A 194 -10.60 0.67 1.68
N ASP A 195 -10.66 1.51 0.65
CA ASP A 195 -9.49 1.99 -0.10
C ASP A 195 -8.71 3.09 0.65
N PHE A 196 -9.23 3.58 1.79
CA PHE A 196 -8.61 4.62 2.60
C PHE A 196 -7.99 3.99 3.86
N ALA A 197 -6.70 3.66 3.77
CA ALA A 197 -5.96 2.81 4.70
C ALA A 197 -6.18 3.06 6.20
N PHE A 198 -6.15 4.33 6.62
CA PHE A 198 -6.18 4.74 8.03
C PHE A 198 -7.45 5.49 8.43
N ALA A 199 -8.40 5.70 7.52
CA ALA A 199 -9.72 6.20 7.91
C ALA A 199 -10.63 5.06 8.37
N TRP A 200 -11.80 5.42 8.87
CA TRP A 200 -12.86 4.46 9.14
C TRP A 200 -13.28 3.75 7.86
N GLN A 201 -13.18 2.43 7.89
CA GLN A 201 -13.64 1.53 6.85
C GLN A 201 -15.05 1.07 7.20
N VAL A 202 -16.03 1.60 6.48
CA VAL A 202 -17.45 1.36 6.76
C VAL A 202 -18.11 0.76 5.52
N LYS A 203 -18.84 -0.34 5.71
CA LYS A 203 -19.57 -1.00 4.61
C LYS A 203 -20.86 -1.64 5.09
N SER A 204 -21.97 -1.29 4.45
CA SER A 204 -23.25 -1.98 4.63
C SER A 204 -23.19 -3.42 4.10
N VAL A 205 -23.80 -4.35 4.83
CA VAL A 205 -23.82 -5.78 4.46
C VAL A 205 -25.21 -6.35 4.71
N GLY A 206 -25.83 -6.90 3.66
CA GLY A 206 -27.09 -7.62 3.75
C GLY A 206 -28.20 -6.80 4.42
N GLN A 207 -28.66 -7.26 5.58
CA GLN A 207 -29.75 -6.67 6.37
C GLN A 207 -29.28 -5.64 7.43
N MET A 208 -28.04 -5.16 7.29
CA MET A 208 -27.46 -4.11 8.12
C MET A 208 -27.04 -2.94 7.24
N GLU A 209 -27.54 -1.77 7.58
CA GLU A 209 -27.13 -0.50 6.98
C GLU A 209 -26.14 0.19 7.93
N ILE A 210 -24.97 0.55 7.41
CA ILE A 210 -24.01 1.40 8.12
C ILE A 210 -23.81 2.69 7.33
N GLY A 211 -23.81 3.82 8.01
CA GLY A 211 -23.53 5.11 7.42
C GLY A 211 -23.31 6.19 8.47
N ILE A 212 -23.20 7.44 8.02
CA ILE A 212 -23.07 8.58 8.92
C ILE A 212 -24.43 9.27 9.04
N ASP A 213 -24.87 9.49 10.27
CA ASP A 213 -26.09 10.22 10.60
C ASP A 213 -25.77 11.70 10.80
N PRO A 214 -26.40 12.62 10.04
CA PRO A 214 -26.15 14.06 10.17
C PRO A 214 -27.11 14.77 11.15
N GLU A 215 -27.97 14.03 11.85
CA GLU A 215 -28.99 14.60 12.75
C GLU A 215 -28.78 14.17 14.21
N ILE A 216 -28.23 12.97 14.41
CA ILE A 216 -27.96 12.42 15.74
C ILE A 216 -26.45 12.37 15.94
N SER A 217 -25.98 13.06 16.96
CA SER A 217 -24.59 13.02 17.41
C SER A 217 -24.49 13.21 18.92
N HIS A 218 -23.33 12.88 19.49
CA HIS A 218 -22.99 13.20 20.88
C HIS A 218 -22.33 14.57 20.95
N SER A 219 -21.35 14.81 20.07
CA SER A 219 -20.73 16.12 19.84
C SER A 219 -20.77 16.46 18.36
N GLY A 220 -20.37 17.68 17.97
CA GLY A 220 -20.38 18.07 16.57
C GLY A 220 -21.77 18.02 15.92
N SER A 221 -21.84 17.46 14.71
CA SER A 221 -23.03 17.40 13.87
C SER A 221 -23.30 16.03 13.26
N ARG A 222 -22.39 15.06 13.44
CA ARG A 222 -22.44 13.77 12.76
C ARG A 222 -22.07 12.64 13.72
N SER A 223 -22.53 11.43 13.43
CA SER A 223 -22.05 10.22 14.11
C SER A 223 -22.18 8.97 13.25
N LEU A 224 -21.45 7.91 13.58
CA LEU A 224 -21.58 6.61 12.91
C LEU A 224 -22.88 5.93 13.34
N ARG A 225 -23.72 5.54 12.39
CA ARG A 225 -24.98 4.84 12.63
C ARG A 225 -25.01 3.45 12.00
N LEU A 226 -25.43 2.46 12.79
CA LEU A 226 -25.72 1.10 12.33
C LEU A 226 -27.19 0.79 12.59
N VAL A 227 -27.93 0.42 11.53
CA VAL A 227 -29.33 -0.02 11.61
C VAL A 227 -29.40 -1.51 11.31
N PHE A 228 -30.02 -2.27 12.21
CA PHE A 228 -30.11 -3.72 12.12
C PHE A 228 -31.54 -4.18 11.86
N GLN A 229 -31.71 -5.09 10.89
CA GLN A 229 -32.95 -5.81 10.62
C GLN A 229 -32.69 -7.31 10.40
N VAL A 230 -31.89 -7.92 11.28
CA VAL A 230 -31.36 -9.28 11.10
C VAL A 230 -32.14 -10.28 11.94
N ARG A 231 -32.74 -11.28 11.29
CA ARG A 231 -33.58 -12.30 11.96
C ARG A 231 -32.84 -13.55 12.39
N SER A 232 -31.70 -13.86 11.78
CA SER A 232 -30.93 -15.08 12.03
C SER A 232 -29.46 -14.75 12.31
N GLN A 233 -28.59 -14.85 11.32
CA GLN A 233 -27.17 -14.55 11.46
C GLN A 233 -26.83 -13.31 10.65
N LEU A 234 -25.93 -12.48 11.18
CA LEU A 234 -25.32 -11.38 10.47
C LEU A 234 -23.87 -11.77 10.14
N ASP A 235 -23.41 -11.42 8.96
CA ASP A 235 -21.99 -11.45 8.64
C ASP A 235 -21.20 -10.46 9.54
N ALA A 236 -19.88 -10.47 9.51
CA ALA A 236 -19.10 -9.55 10.35
C ALA A 236 -19.46 -8.08 10.09
N ILE A 237 -19.63 -7.31 11.16
CA ILE A 237 -19.82 -5.85 11.07
C ILE A 237 -18.57 -5.24 10.43
N GLN A 238 -18.74 -4.54 9.31
CA GLN A 238 -17.66 -3.88 8.59
C GLN A 238 -17.57 -2.41 9.02
N ALA A 239 -17.12 -2.18 10.25
CA ALA A 239 -16.84 -0.86 10.80
C ALA A 239 -15.57 -0.95 11.65
N ALA A 240 -14.45 -0.51 11.09
CA ALA A 240 -13.16 -0.55 11.75
C ALA A 240 -12.23 0.58 11.31
N GLN A 241 -11.24 0.90 12.14
CA GLN A 241 -10.12 1.77 11.77
C GLN A 241 -8.80 1.14 12.20
N ILE A 242 -7.79 1.23 11.34
CA ILE A 242 -6.40 0.86 11.65
C ILE A 242 -5.70 2.07 12.27
N VAL A 243 -5.10 1.87 13.44
CA VAL A 243 -4.35 2.91 14.16
C VAL A 243 -2.95 2.38 14.47
N PRO A 244 -1.89 2.88 13.82
CA PRO A 244 -0.52 2.62 14.22
C PRO A 244 -0.26 3.09 15.65
N VAL A 245 0.46 2.31 16.44
CA VAL A 245 0.70 2.59 17.87
C VAL A 245 2.17 2.42 18.23
N ALA A 246 2.60 3.17 19.24
CA ALA A 246 3.91 3.01 19.82
C ALA A 246 4.02 1.67 20.56
N LYS A 247 5.20 1.06 20.45
CA LYS A 247 5.57 -0.18 21.16
C LYS A 247 5.60 0.03 22.67
N ASP A 248 5.36 -1.04 23.41
CA ASP A 248 5.43 -1.10 24.88
C ASP A 248 4.69 0.05 25.59
N THR A 249 3.61 0.53 24.98
CA THR A 249 2.88 1.72 25.43
C THR A 249 1.49 1.35 25.92
N ASP A 250 1.11 1.92 27.06
CA ASP A 250 -0.22 1.80 27.63
C ASP A 250 -1.16 2.86 27.01
N TYR A 251 -2.37 2.45 26.64
CA TYR A 251 -3.34 3.28 25.96
C TYR A 251 -4.72 3.22 26.62
N GLU A 252 -5.49 4.30 26.46
CA GLU A 252 -6.91 4.39 26.77
C GLU A 252 -7.69 4.82 25.52
N LEU A 253 -8.63 3.97 25.09
CA LEU A 253 -9.65 4.28 24.11
C LEU A 253 -10.90 4.78 24.84
N GLU A 254 -11.49 5.84 24.32
CA GLU A 254 -12.78 6.37 24.75
C GLU A 254 -13.68 6.60 23.53
N CYS A 255 -14.97 6.33 23.66
CA CYS A 255 -16.00 6.76 22.71
C CYS A 255 -17.37 6.84 23.41
N TYR A 256 -18.38 7.33 22.71
CA TYR A 256 -19.75 7.39 23.20
C TYR A 256 -20.67 6.53 22.34
N VAL A 257 -21.64 5.89 22.98
CA VAL A 257 -22.61 5.01 22.33
C VAL A 257 -24.04 5.35 22.74
N LYS A 258 -24.96 5.34 21.78
CA LYS A 258 -26.41 5.51 21.98
C LYS A 258 -27.14 4.36 21.30
N THR A 259 -28.21 3.86 21.90
CA THR A 259 -29.05 2.82 21.27
C THR A 259 -30.51 3.22 21.25
N ASN A 260 -31.23 2.77 20.23
CA ASN A 260 -32.68 2.93 20.13
C ASN A 260 -33.30 1.57 19.82
N LYS A 261 -34.07 1.05 20.78
CA LYS A 261 -34.76 -0.25 20.70
C LYS A 261 -33.85 -1.39 20.22
N LEU A 262 -32.59 -1.39 20.67
CA LEU A 262 -31.61 -2.38 20.25
C LEU A 262 -31.84 -3.70 20.99
N SER A 263 -32.36 -4.70 20.29
CA SER A 263 -32.57 -6.05 20.82
C SER A 263 -31.72 -7.04 20.05
N SER A 264 -30.91 -7.84 20.75
CA SER A 264 -29.92 -8.72 20.11
C SER A 264 -29.65 -9.97 20.93
N GLY A 265 -29.49 -11.11 20.26
CA GLY A 265 -28.95 -12.35 20.86
C GLY A 265 -27.42 -12.34 21.02
N GLY A 266 -26.76 -11.36 20.41
CA GLY A 266 -25.30 -11.13 20.49
C GLY A 266 -25.05 -9.64 20.27
N PRO A 267 -25.16 -8.81 21.32
CA PRO A 267 -25.15 -7.36 21.17
C PRO A 267 -23.81 -6.83 20.65
N PRO A 268 -23.80 -5.63 20.02
CA PRO A 268 -22.56 -5.02 19.56
C PRO A 268 -21.58 -4.77 20.72
N ILE A 269 -20.30 -4.94 20.43
CA ILE A 269 -19.15 -4.65 21.29
C ILE A 269 -18.08 -3.92 20.48
N ILE A 270 -17.25 -3.14 21.17
CA ILE A 270 -16.02 -2.60 20.59
C ILE A 270 -14.88 -3.52 20.98
N GLN A 271 -14.03 -3.89 20.02
CA GLN A 271 -12.82 -4.65 20.24
C GLN A 271 -11.60 -3.89 19.76
N ILE A 272 -10.54 -3.97 20.55
CA ILE A 272 -9.19 -3.53 20.19
C ILE A 272 -8.40 -4.79 19.87
N VAL A 273 -7.94 -4.92 18.63
CA VAL A 273 -7.23 -6.09 18.14
C VAL A 273 -5.83 -5.70 17.71
N ASP A 274 -4.82 -6.43 18.17
CA ASP A 274 -3.46 -6.33 17.65
C ASP A 274 -3.43 -6.91 16.22
N LEU A 275 -3.05 -6.08 15.24
CA LEU A 275 -3.01 -6.51 13.84
C LEU A 275 -1.82 -7.42 13.51
N ASN A 276 -0.77 -7.43 14.33
CA ASN A 276 0.39 -8.31 14.17
C ASN A 276 0.09 -9.72 14.65
N SER A 277 -0.61 -9.87 15.78
CA SER A 277 -0.88 -11.17 16.40
C SER A 277 -2.30 -11.69 16.20
N GLY A 278 -3.25 -10.82 15.85
CA GLY A 278 -4.69 -11.11 15.82
C GLY A 278 -5.33 -11.21 17.20
N ALA A 279 -4.60 -10.95 18.28
CA ALA A 279 -5.11 -11.04 19.65
C ALA A 279 -6.05 -9.87 19.97
N VAL A 280 -7.15 -10.17 20.67
CA VAL A 280 -8.01 -9.13 21.24
C VAL A 280 -7.34 -8.60 22.51
N LEU A 281 -6.92 -7.33 22.48
CA LEU A 281 -6.24 -6.66 23.59
C LEU A 281 -7.24 -6.11 24.62
N ALA A 282 -8.42 -5.68 24.17
CA ALA A 282 -9.51 -5.23 25.03
C ALA A 282 -10.86 -5.37 24.31
N SER A 283 -11.94 -5.47 25.09
CA SER A 283 -13.32 -5.52 24.60
C SER A 283 -14.24 -4.74 25.54
N SER A 284 -15.22 -4.03 24.99
CA SER A 284 -16.29 -3.42 25.78
C SER A 284 -17.29 -4.47 26.26
N ASP A 285 -18.06 -4.08 27.27
CA ASP A 285 -19.30 -4.78 27.59
C ASP A 285 -20.30 -4.67 26.41
N PRO A 286 -21.21 -5.64 26.25
CA PRO A 286 -22.24 -5.60 25.21
C PRO A 286 -23.24 -4.47 25.43
N THR A 287 -23.53 -3.70 24.38
CA THR A 287 -24.52 -2.60 24.43
C THR A 287 -25.85 -3.04 23.85
N SER A 288 -26.95 -2.85 24.59
CA SER A 288 -28.31 -3.22 24.18
C SER A 288 -29.38 -2.37 24.88
N GLY A 289 -30.63 -2.51 24.44
CA GLY A 289 -31.77 -1.78 24.96
C GLY A 289 -31.95 -0.40 24.32
N ASP A 290 -32.51 0.51 25.09
CA ASP A 290 -32.76 1.90 24.72
C ASP A 290 -32.00 2.78 25.71
N THR A 291 -30.91 3.39 25.25
CA THR A 291 -30.02 4.18 26.10
C THR A 291 -29.72 5.51 25.42
N ASP A 292 -29.61 6.56 26.23
CA ASP A 292 -28.99 7.78 25.75
C ASP A 292 -27.47 7.58 25.58
N TRP A 293 -26.75 8.63 25.17
CA TRP A 293 -25.30 8.61 25.04
C TRP A 293 -24.63 8.18 26.35
N THR A 294 -23.86 7.09 26.28
CA THR A 294 -23.08 6.53 27.39
C THR A 294 -21.63 6.38 26.96
N ARG A 295 -20.72 6.66 27.90
CA ARG A 295 -19.28 6.57 27.66
C ARG A 295 -18.83 5.11 27.71
N ILE A 296 -18.06 4.67 26.72
CA ILE A 296 -17.26 3.44 26.75
C ILE A 296 -15.80 3.83 26.92
N GLY A 297 -15.11 3.21 27.88
CA GLY A 297 -13.68 3.36 28.09
C GLY A 297 -12.99 2.00 28.12
N LEU A 298 -11.90 1.84 27.35
CA LEU A 298 -11.11 0.62 27.30
C LEU A 298 -9.63 0.94 27.50
N SER A 299 -8.98 0.22 28.41
CA SER A 299 -7.52 0.28 28.59
C SER A 299 -6.87 -0.97 28.02
N PHE A 300 -5.73 -0.80 27.37
CA PHE A 300 -4.93 -1.92 26.85
C PHE A 300 -3.44 -1.53 26.80
N LYS A 301 -2.58 -2.54 26.64
CA LYS A 301 -1.14 -2.36 26.48
C LYS A 301 -0.70 -2.90 25.12
N ALA A 302 -0.04 -2.07 24.33
CA ALA A 302 0.67 -2.50 23.12
C ALA A 302 1.98 -3.19 23.53
N SER A 303 2.29 -4.32 22.90
CA SER A 303 3.54 -5.04 23.14
C SER A 303 4.71 -4.45 22.35
N ASP A 304 5.90 -5.00 22.53
CA ASP A 304 7.11 -4.73 21.74
C ASP A 304 6.95 -5.11 20.25
N LYS A 305 5.96 -5.94 19.92
CA LYS A 305 5.66 -6.43 18.57
C LYS A 305 4.42 -5.80 17.94
N THR A 306 3.65 -5.05 18.70
CA THR A 306 2.42 -4.42 18.20
C THR A 306 2.80 -3.19 17.39
N GLU A 307 2.57 -3.22 16.07
CA GLU A 307 2.84 -2.11 15.15
C GLU A 307 1.58 -1.27 14.92
N ALA A 308 0.41 -1.92 14.94
CA ALA A 308 -0.88 -1.25 14.82
C ALA A 308 -1.99 -2.06 15.49
N ILE A 309 -3.06 -1.36 15.85
CA ILE A 309 -4.31 -1.97 16.30
C ILE A 309 -5.42 -1.74 15.28
N ALA A 310 -6.42 -2.61 15.30
CA ALA A 310 -7.72 -2.33 14.73
C ALA A 310 -8.71 -2.04 15.87
N ILE A 311 -9.36 -0.89 15.79
CA ILE A 311 -10.57 -0.60 16.58
C ILE A 311 -11.73 -1.04 15.71
N ARG A 312 -12.46 -2.07 16.13
CA ARG A 312 -13.57 -2.61 15.34
C ARG A 312 -14.83 -2.76 16.17
N ILE A 313 -15.96 -2.51 15.54
CA ILE A 313 -17.27 -2.89 16.08
C ILE A 313 -17.51 -4.34 15.67
N SER A 314 -17.83 -5.19 16.65
CA SER A 314 -18.10 -6.62 16.48
C SER A 314 -19.37 -7.00 17.22
N ARG A 315 -19.75 -8.28 17.17
CA ARG A 315 -20.83 -8.85 17.98
C ARG A 315 -20.25 -9.74 19.07
N ALA A 316 -20.83 -9.66 20.27
CA ALA A 316 -20.59 -10.65 21.30
C ALA A 316 -21.04 -12.05 20.82
N ALA A 317 -20.46 -13.10 21.41
CA ALA A 317 -20.85 -14.47 21.11
C ALA A 317 -22.32 -14.70 21.50
N CYS A 318 -23.03 -15.41 20.64
CA CYS A 318 -24.43 -15.79 20.88
C CYS A 318 -24.47 -17.22 21.43
N GLU A 319 -25.48 -17.53 22.26
CA GLU A 319 -25.65 -18.88 22.80
C GLU A 319 -25.89 -19.93 21.69
N ASP A 320 -26.69 -19.57 20.66
CA ASP A 320 -26.83 -20.34 19.43
C ASP A 320 -26.28 -19.54 18.24
N ALA A 321 -25.16 -19.99 17.68
CA ALA A 321 -24.52 -19.34 16.54
C ALA A 321 -25.41 -19.28 15.27
N LYS A 322 -26.41 -20.16 15.14
CA LYS A 322 -27.33 -20.19 13.99
C LYS A 322 -28.50 -19.24 14.15
N ILE A 323 -28.84 -18.85 15.38
CA ILE A 323 -29.97 -17.98 15.70
C ILE A 323 -29.45 -16.84 16.57
N CYS A 324 -28.95 -15.79 15.93
CA CYS A 324 -28.43 -14.62 16.61
C CYS A 324 -29.02 -13.30 16.06
N PRO A 325 -30.34 -13.10 16.25
CA PRO A 325 -31.01 -11.92 15.71
C PRO A 325 -30.46 -10.62 16.30
N ILE A 326 -30.61 -9.53 15.55
CA ILE A 326 -30.36 -8.17 16.02
C ILE A 326 -31.29 -7.19 15.28
N PHE A 327 -31.96 -6.33 16.05
CA PHE A 327 -32.88 -5.32 15.57
C PHE A 327 -32.67 -4.00 16.30
N GLY A 328 -32.95 -2.90 15.63
CA GLY A 328 -32.86 -1.55 16.19
C GLY A 328 -31.65 -0.80 15.65
N THR A 329 -31.31 0.29 16.32
CA THR A 329 -30.26 1.20 15.86
C THR A 329 -29.25 1.47 16.98
N ILE A 330 -27.99 1.60 16.60
CA ILE A 330 -26.89 2.02 17.47
C ILE A 330 -26.11 3.13 16.78
N TRP A 331 -25.69 4.12 17.56
CA TRP A 331 -24.80 5.18 17.12
C TRP A 331 -23.52 5.16 17.94
N TYR A 332 -22.40 5.50 17.30
CA TYR A 332 -21.11 5.70 17.95
C TYR A 332 -20.53 7.05 17.54
N ASP A 333 -19.89 7.72 18.50
CA ASP A 333 -19.31 9.03 18.30
C ASP A 333 -18.08 9.27 19.20
N ASP A 334 -17.32 10.31 18.91
CA ASP A 334 -16.19 10.82 19.69
C ASP A 334 -15.13 9.77 20.06
N PHE A 335 -14.75 8.91 19.10
CA PHE A 335 -13.64 7.98 19.31
C PHE A 335 -12.34 8.75 19.52
N SER A 336 -11.66 8.50 20.65
CA SER A 336 -10.36 9.06 20.96
C SER A 336 -9.43 8.03 21.58
N LEU A 337 -8.15 8.10 21.21
CA LEU A 337 -7.10 7.25 21.76
C LEU A 337 -6.04 8.14 22.42
N LYS A 338 -5.68 7.82 23.66
CA LYS A 338 -4.68 8.57 24.44
C LYS A 338 -3.65 7.62 25.02
N ARG A 339 -2.39 8.04 25.06
CA ARG A 339 -1.34 7.34 25.81
C ARG A 339 -1.58 7.56 27.31
N ARG A 340 -1.44 6.51 28.09
CA ARG A 340 -1.41 6.59 29.56
C ARG A 340 0.05 6.71 29.98
N ASN A 341 0.36 7.78 30.72
CA ASN A 341 1.68 8.02 31.29
C ASN A 341 1.91 7.19 32.56
#